data_AF-B3JFC7-F1
#
_entry.id   AF-B3JFC7-F1
#
_cell.length_a   1.000
_cell.length_b   1.000
_cell.length_c   1.000
_cell.angle_alpha   90.00
_cell.angle_beta   90.00
_cell.angle_gamma   90.00
#
_symmetry.space_group_name_H-M   'P 1'
#
loop_
_entity.id
_entity.type
_entity.pdbx_description
1 polymer ?
#
loop_
_entity_poly.entity_id
_entity_poly.type
_entity_poly.pdbx_seq_one_letter_code
_entity_poly.pdbx_strand_id
1 'polypeptide(L)'
;MSIHNDVSNSNMVNLKIVGVLGMLCFTGWLSAHNVKMEKEVIVGDGIAKFVPKGFNLSQMPSFALKAEPQEKGMLPSNWQLYPIMEKKKGHASAYLDVPQGTSLYGGGEVTGPLLRNGQSIKLWNTDSGAYSVDNGKRLYQSHPWVMGVRPDGTSFGILFDTPYKAKLTTTDERINFETEGELFRIFVIDRESPQAVIKGLAELIGTMPMVPRWALGYQQCRFSYTPASRVIEVADTFRIKRIPCDVIWMDIDYMDGY
;
A
#
# COMPACT_ATOMS: atom_id res chain seq x y z
N MET A 1 75.28 -2.45 21.95
CA MET A 1 75.55 -2.05 23.35
C MET A 1 74.22 -2.13 24.08
N SER A 2 74.08 -3.19 24.87
CA SER A 2 72.87 -3.64 25.56
C SER A 2 72.97 -3.23 27.03
N ILE A 3 71.88 -2.75 27.63
CA ILE A 3 71.66 -2.67 29.09
C ILE A 3 70.13 -2.83 29.28
N HIS A 4 69.63 -4.05 29.59
CA HIS A 4 69.22 -4.55 30.92
C HIS A 4 68.14 -3.72 31.64
N ASN A 5 66.93 -4.28 31.87
CA ASN A 5 66.48 -5.04 33.07
C ASN A 5 66.55 -4.17 34.34
N ASP A 6 65.63 -4.14 35.30
CA ASP A 6 64.48 -4.97 35.66
C ASP A 6 63.77 -4.27 36.85
N VAL A 7 62.50 -4.62 37.08
CA VAL A 7 61.87 -4.91 38.40
C VAL A 7 61.67 -3.78 39.47
N SER A 8 60.37 -3.57 39.74
CA SER A 8 59.63 -3.32 41.01
C SER A 8 60.31 -2.64 42.22
N ASN A 9 59.59 -1.74 42.92
CA ASN A 9 58.66 -2.11 44.00
C ASN A 9 57.91 -0.90 44.60
N SER A 10 56.63 -1.14 44.94
CA SER A 10 55.83 -0.61 46.06
C SER A 10 55.87 0.89 46.46
N ASN A 11 54.69 1.53 46.48
CA ASN A 11 54.12 2.14 47.70
C ASN A 11 52.67 2.66 47.53
N MET A 12 51.73 1.94 48.15
CA MET A 12 50.73 2.41 49.14
C MET A 12 50.02 3.78 48.96
N VAL A 13 48.67 3.73 48.94
CA VAL A 13 47.69 4.47 49.78
C VAL A 13 46.50 5.09 49.02
N ASN A 14 45.30 4.60 49.38
CA ASN A 14 43.94 5.19 49.40
C ASN A 14 43.48 6.18 48.29
N LEU A 15 42.33 5.88 47.66
CA LEU A 15 41.06 6.61 47.91
C LEU A 15 39.86 6.02 47.14
N LYS A 16 38.72 5.97 47.86
CA LYS A 16 37.32 6.07 47.40
C LYS A 16 36.67 4.89 46.66
N ILE A 17 35.86 4.18 47.46
CA ILE A 17 34.65 3.47 47.05
C ILE A 17 33.70 4.47 46.38
N VAL A 18 33.39 4.25 45.10
CA VAL A 18 32.21 4.81 44.43
C VAL A 18 31.32 3.64 44.06
N GLY A 19 30.16 3.55 44.72
CA GLY A 19 29.14 2.57 44.40
C GLY A 19 28.52 2.88 43.04
N VAL A 20 28.62 1.93 42.11
CA VAL A 20 27.86 1.95 40.85
C VAL A 20 26.54 1.25 41.13
N LEU A 21 25.46 2.02 41.23
CA LEU A 21 24.10 1.50 41.08
C LEU A 21 23.95 1.06 39.61
N GLY A 22 23.95 -0.25 39.37
CA GLY A 22 23.56 -0.82 38.09
C GLY A 22 22.07 -0.60 37.87
N MET A 23 21.72 0.44 37.12
CA MET A 23 20.38 0.61 36.56
C MET A 23 20.18 -0.46 35.48
N LEU A 24 19.52 -1.56 35.87
CA LEU A 24 19.00 -2.57 34.94
C LEU A 24 17.92 -1.92 34.08
N CYS A 25 18.32 -1.30 32.97
CA CYS A 25 17.43 -0.97 31.87
C CYS A 25 16.92 -2.28 31.25
N PHE A 26 15.79 -2.79 31.77
CA PHE A 26 14.96 -3.73 31.04
C PHE A 26 14.39 -3.00 29.82
N THR A 27 15.15 -2.99 28.72
CA THR A 27 14.58 -2.75 27.41
C THR A 27 13.77 -3.99 27.04
N GLY A 28 12.52 -4.02 27.47
CA GLY A 28 11.57 -5.05 27.06
C GLY A 28 11.45 -5.02 25.54
N TRP A 29 12.13 -5.94 24.87
CA TRP A 29 11.85 -6.31 23.49
C TRP A 29 10.46 -6.95 23.47
N LEU A 30 9.41 -6.12 23.41
CA LEU A 30 8.06 -6.59 23.13
C LEU A 30 8.02 -6.98 21.65
N SER A 31 8.18 -8.28 21.40
CA SER A 31 8.05 -8.90 20.08
C SER A 31 6.66 -8.64 19.49
N ALA A 32 6.57 -8.63 18.16
CA ALA A 32 5.26 -8.71 17.50
C ALA A 32 4.59 -10.02 17.90
N HIS A 33 3.28 -10.00 18.12
CA HIS A 33 2.52 -11.21 18.44
C HIS A 33 1.55 -11.49 17.30
N ASN A 34 1.50 -12.75 16.86
CA ASN A 34 0.55 -13.21 15.85
C ASN A 34 -0.88 -13.08 16.39
N VAL A 35 -1.75 -12.50 15.59
CA VAL A 35 -3.17 -12.34 15.88
C VAL A 35 -3.92 -13.47 15.18
N LYS A 36 -4.68 -14.25 15.98
CA LYS A 36 -5.50 -15.34 15.43
C LYS A 36 -6.62 -14.77 14.57
N MET A 37 -6.93 -15.47 13.47
CA MET A 37 -8.15 -15.22 12.72
C MET A 37 -9.36 -15.66 13.54
N GLU A 38 -10.37 -14.81 13.60
CA GLU A 38 -11.69 -15.12 14.17
C GLU A 38 -12.61 -15.71 13.11
N LYS A 39 -12.45 -15.29 11.84
CA LYS A 39 -13.23 -15.81 10.73
C LYS A 39 -12.40 -15.94 9.45
N GLU A 40 -12.56 -17.09 8.80
CA GLU A 40 -11.93 -17.46 7.52
C GLU A 40 -13.01 -18.11 6.65
N VAL A 41 -13.51 -17.37 5.66
CA VAL A 41 -14.71 -17.77 4.88
C VAL A 41 -14.59 -17.39 3.42
N ILE A 42 -15.31 -18.10 2.57
CA ILE A 42 -15.52 -17.73 1.17
C ILE A 42 -16.67 -16.73 1.07
N VAL A 43 -16.49 -15.68 0.29
CA VAL A 43 -17.50 -14.63 0.01
C VAL A 43 -17.83 -14.49 -1.47
N GLY A 44 -17.05 -15.14 -2.35
CA GLY A 44 -17.22 -15.10 -3.79
C GLY A 44 -16.44 -16.23 -4.46
N ASP A 45 -16.60 -16.39 -5.76
CA ASP A 45 -15.86 -17.42 -6.51
C ASP A 45 -14.35 -17.13 -6.45
N GLY A 46 -13.59 -18.01 -5.78
CA GLY A 46 -12.18 -17.78 -5.50
C GLY A 46 -11.88 -16.55 -4.64
N ILE A 47 -12.84 -16.06 -3.83
CA ILE A 47 -12.63 -14.89 -2.94
C ILE A 47 -12.81 -15.31 -1.48
N ALA A 48 -11.72 -15.25 -0.73
CA ALA A 48 -11.66 -15.49 0.71
C ALA A 48 -11.63 -14.18 1.51
N LYS A 49 -12.27 -14.19 2.68
CA LYS A 49 -12.28 -13.10 3.67
C LYS A 49 -11.66 -13.62 4.96
N PHE A 50 -10.64 -12.90 5.44
CA PHE A 50 -9.92 -13.16 6.68
C PHE A 50 -10.18 -12.02 7.65
N VAL A 51 -10.74 -12.34 8.83
CA VAL A 51 -11.06 -11.36 9.87
C VAL A 51 -10.26 -11.72 11.13
N PRO A 52 -9.34 -10.86 11.59
CA PRO A 52 -8.59 -11.12 12.81
C PRO A 52 -9.46 -10.93 14.05
N LYS A 53 -9.16 -11.68 15.12
CA LYS A 53 -9.81 -11.50 16.41
C LYS A 53 -9.58 -10.09 16.93
N GLY A 54 -10.67 -9.40 17.26
CA GLY A 54 -10.63 -8.01 17.74
C GLY A 54 -10.80 -6.95 16.64
N PHE A 55 -11.01 -7.35 15.39
CA PHE A 55 -11.52 -6.45 14.35
C PHE A 55 -12.94 -5.96 14.71
N ASN A 56 -13.19 -4.66 14.51
CA ASN A 56 -14.50 -4.05 14.74
C ASN A 56 -14.90 -3.21 13.53
N LEU A 57 -15.89 -3.69 12.77
CA LEU A 57 -16.38 -3.02 11.56
C LEU A 57 -16.94 -1.62 11.83
N SER A 58 -17.56 -1.39 12.99
CA SER A 58 -18.10 -0.07 13.34
C SER A 58 -17.01 0.97 13.60
N GLN A 59 -15.82 0.54 13.99
CA GLN A 59 -14.65 1.41 14.18
C GLN A 59 -13.80 1.51 12.91
N MET A 60 -13.86 0.49 12.05
CA MET A 60 -13.10 0.38 10.83
C MET A 60 -14.03 0.09 9.64
N PRO A 61 -14.79 1.09 9.16
CA PRO A 61 -15.58 0.92 7.95
C PRO A 61 -14.65 0.75 6.74
N SER A 62 -15.14 0.01 5.74
CA SER A 62 -14.42 -0.09 4.47
C SER A 62 -14.58 1.17 3.65
N PHE A 63 -13.47 1.62 3.06
CA PHE A 63 -13.45 2.66 2.03
C PHE A 63 -13.26 2.07 0.62
N ALA A 64 -13.10 0.76 0.52
CA ALA A 64 -12.86 0.06 -0.75
C ALA A 64 -14.10 -0.70 -1.22
N LEU A 65 -14.83 -1.36 -0.32
CA LEU A 65 -15.92 -2.27 -0.71
C LEU A 65 -17.17 -1.50 -1.12
N LYS A 66 -17.82 -1.97 -2.19
CA LYS A 66 -19.12 -1.42 -2.63
C LYS A 66 -20.27 -1.76 -1.67
N ALA A 67 -20.15 -2.92 -1.00
CA ALA A 67 -21.09 -3.45 -0.01
C ALA A 67 -20.43 -4.58 0.76
N GLU A 68 -20.95 -4.90 1.94
CA GLU A 68 -20.48 -6.03 2.75
C GLU A 68 -20.75 -7.38 2.04
N PRO A 69 -19.71 -8.19 1.75
CA PRO A 69 -19.88 -9.45 1.05
C PRO A 69 -20.58 -10.50 1.90
N GLN A 70 -21.57 -11.18 1.32
CA GLN A 70 -22.24 -12.31 1.95
C GLN A 70 -21.29 -13.51 2.07
N GLU A 71 -21.38 -14.20 3.19
CA GLU A 71 -20.60 -15.42 3.45
C GLU A 71 -21.27 -16.59 2.73
N LYS A 72 -20.52 -17.28 1.88
CA LYS A 72 -21.01 -18.38 1.04
C LYS A 72 -20.60 -19.75 1.54
N GLY A 73 -19.61 -19.83 2.43
CA GLY A 73 -19.17 -21.09 3.00
C GLY A 73 -17.84 -20.97 3.75
N MET A 74 -17.42 -22.11 4.28
CA MET A 74 -16.11 -22.24 4.93
C MET A 74 -14.98 -22.14 3.90
N LEU A 75 -13.81 -21.70 4.35
CA LEU A 75 -12.60 -21.75 3.55
C LEU A 75 -12.26 -23.22 3.19
N PRO A 76 -12.00 -23.56 1.91
CA PRO A 76 -11.62 -24.91 1.52
C PRO A 76 -10.33 -25.34 2.22
N SER A 77 -10.24 -26.62 2.60
CA SER A 77 -9.05 -27.17 3.28
C SER A 77 -7.79 -27.16 2.42
N ASN A 78 -7.93 -27.00 1.10
CA ASN A 78 -6.83 -26.92 0.14
C ASN A 78 -6.48 -25.48 -0.27
N TRP A 79 -7.07 -24.46 0.37
CA TRP A 79 -6.66 -23.07 0.18
C TRP A 79 -5.16 -22.91 0.50
N GLN A 80 -4.43 -22.08 -0.25
CA GLN A 80 -2.96 -21.99 -0.12
C GLN A 80 -2.48 -20.64 0.40
N LEU A 81 -3.24 -19.57 0.18
CA LEU A 81 -2.81 -18.20 0.47
C LEU A 81 -3.38 -17.72 1.80
N TYR A 82 -2.61 -17.89 2.87
CA TYR A 82 -3.00 -17.48 4.22
C TYR A 82 -2.25 -16.22 4.66
N PRO A 83 -2.93 -15.07 4.78
CA PRO A 83 -2.30 -13.89 5.34
C PRO A 83 -2.12 -14.07 6.85
N ILE A 84 -0.96 -13.66 7.37
CA ILE A 84 -0.66 -13.68 8.80
C ILE A 84 -0.78 -12.25 9.31
N MET A 85 -1.58 -12.08 10.37
CA MET A 85 -1.77 -10.79 11.05
C MET A 85 -0.91 -10.71 12.29
N GLU A 86 -0.34 -9.54 12.53
CA GLU A 86 0.46 -9.23 13.70
C GLU A 86 0.01 -7.90 14.32
N LYS A 87 0.24 -7.75 15.62
CA LYS A 87 0.05 -6.46 16.30
C LYS A 87 1.26 -6.14 17.17
N LYS A 88 1.78 -4.92 17.05
CA LYS A 88 2.92 -4.42 17.82
C LYS A 88 2.71 -2.96 18.21
N LYS A 89 2.75 -2.67 19.52
CA LYS A 89 2.63 -1.30 20.07
C LYS A 89 1.40 -0.52 19.55
N GLY A 90 0.26 -1.19 19.41
CA GLY A 90 -0.97 -0.58 18.90
C GLY A 90 -1.13 -0.60 17.39
N HIS A 91 -0.04 -0.78 16.64
CA HIS A 91 -0.05 -0.86 15.17
C HIS A 91 -0.28 -2.28 14.69
N ALA A 92 -1.17 -2.44 13.70
CA ALA A 92 -1.39 -3.70 13.02
C ALA A 92 -0.45 -3.86 11.81
N SER A 93 -0.10 -5.10 11.52
CA SER A 93 0.59 -5.47 10.28
C SER A 93 0.06 -6.80 9.77
N ALA A 94 0.28 -7.05 8.50
CA ALA A 94 -0.01 -8.30 7.84
C ALA A 94 1.09 -8.67 6.87
N TYR A 95 1.28 -9.96 6.63
CA TYR A 95 2.03 -10.41 5.47
C TYR A 95 1.39 -11.62 4.82
N LEU A 96 1.71 -11.82 3.55
CA LEU A 96 1.37 -13.01 2.78
C LEU A 96 2.65 -13.53 2.14
N ASP A 97 3.03 -14.77 2.48
CA ASP A 97 4.09 -15.48 1.76
C ASP A 97 3.62 -15.76 0.33
N VAL A 98 4.49 -15.50 -0.65
CA VAL A 98 4.17 -15.69 -2.07
C VAL A 98 4.99 -16.83 -2.66
N PRO A 99 4.43 -17.62 -3.60
CA PRO A 99 5.18 -18.66 -4.29
C PRO A 99 6.39 -18.09 -5.03
N GLN A 100 7.48 -18.85 -5.06
CA GLN A 100 8.70 -18.45 -5.77
C GLN A 100 8.41 -18.18 -7.25
N GLY A 101 9.04 -17.13 -7.80
CA GLY A 101 8.85 -16.73 -9.20
C GLY A 101 7.55 -15.96 -9.46
N THR A 102 6.79 -15.60 -8.42
CA THR A 102 5.60 -14.76 -8.56
C THR A 102 6.00 -13.33 -8.94
N SER A 103 5.37 -12.80 -10.00
CA SER A 103 5.46 -11.38 -10.37
C SER A 103 4.38 -10.58 -9.66
N LEU A 104 4.76 -9.54 -8.93
CA LEU A 104 3.87 -8.71 -8.11
C LEU A 104 3.58 -7.36 -8.78
N TYR A 105 2.34 -6.89 -8.68
CA TYR A 105 1.84 -5.65 -9.28
C TYR A 105 0.86 -4.94 -8.33
N GLY A 106 0.61 -3.65 -8.54
CA GLY A 106 -0.36 -2.86 -7.75
C GLY A 106 0.29 -1.76 -6.91
N GLY A 107 -0.35 -1.42 -5.79
CA GLY A 107 0.12 -0.37 -4.88
C GLY A 107 0.10 1.05 -5.46
N GLY A 108 -0.72 1.35 -6.47
CA GLY A 108 -0.87 2.73 -6.95
C GLY A 108 -1.40 3.68 -5.87
N GLU A 109 -1.36 5.00 -6.05
CA GLU A 109 -0.70 5.73 -7.14
C GLU A 109 0.73 6.11 -6.72
N VAL A 110 1.72 5.61 -7.46
CA VAL A 110 3.15 5.86 -7.20
C VAL A 110 3.94 5.73 -8.51
N THR A 111 5.08 6.41 -8.58
CA THR A 111 6.03 6.27 -9.68
C THR A 111 6.88 4.99 -9.57
N GLY A 112 7.77 4.77 -10.54
CA GLY A 112 8.70 3.64 -10.56
C GLY A 112 8.23 2.47 -11.44
N PRO A 113 8.88 1.29 -11.32
CA PRO A 113 8.61 0.16 -12.20
C PRO A 113 7.21 -0.42 -11.97
N LEU A 114 6.62 -0.93 -13.06
CA LEU A 114 5.35 -1.65 -13.02
C LEU A 114 5.45 -2.93 -12.19
N LEU A 115 6.55 -3.68 -12.36
CA LEU A 115 6.88 -4.83 -11.53
C LEU A 115 7.23 -4.35 -10.11
N ARG A 116 6.52 -4.86 -9.11
CA ARG A 116 6.62 -4.44 -7.72
C ARG A 116 7.51 -5.33 -6.86
N ASN A 117 8.05 -6.42 -7.38
CA ASN A 117 9.06 -7.20 -6.66
C ASN A 117 10.22 -6.29 -6.18
N GLY A 118 10.55 -6.38 -4.88
CA GLY A 118 11.58 -5.57 -4.23
C GLY A 118 11.21 -4.10 -4.00
N GLN A 119 9.96 -3.69 -4.19
CA GLN A 119 9.52 -2.30 -4.02
C GLN A 119 8.90 -2.04 -2.64
N SER A 120 9.00 -0.78 -2.19
CA SER A 120 8.35 -0.30 -0.97
C SER A 120 7.75 1.08 -1.20
N ILE A 121 6.50 1.25 -0.77
CA ILE A 121 5.69 2.44 -1.01
C ILE A 121 4.93 2.86 0.25
N LYS A 122 4.48 4.11 0.30
CA LYS A 122 3.66 4.64 1.40
C LYS A 122 2.27 4.98 0.89
N LEU A 123 1.26 4.49 1.61
CA LEU A 123 -0.15 4.73 1.36
C LEU A 123 -0.62 5.85 2.28
N TRP A 124 -0.56 7.07 1.77
CA TRP A 124 -1.10 8.26 2.41
C TRP A 124 -1.24 9.38 1.38
N ASN A 125 -2.47 9.72 1.02
CA ASN A 125 -2.77 10.71 -0.01
C ASN A 125 -2.08 12.05 0.34
N THR A 126 -1.20 12.50 -0.54
CA THR A 126 -0.35 13.66 -0.35
C THR A 126 -0.28 14.45 -1.65
N ASP A 127 -0.48 15.76 -1.58
CA ASP A 127 -0.15 16.64 -2.70
C ASP A 127 1.38 16.66 -2.88
N SER A 128 1.84 15.87 -3.84
CA SER A 128 3.26 15.67 -4.12
C SER A 128 3.60 16.19 -5.51
N GLY A 129 3.51 17.51 -5.68
CA GLY A 129 3.94 18.22 -6.88
C GLY A 129 5.34 17.77 -7.33
N ALA A 130 5.48 17.55 -8.65
CA ALA A 130 6.69 17.06 -9.31
C ALA A 130 7.30 15.79 -8.67
N TYR A 131 6.49 14.95 -8.03
CA TYR A 131 6.91 13.68 -7.40
C TYR A 131 7.98 13.87 -6.29
N SER A 132 8.03 15.06 -5.69
CA SER A 132 9.06 15.45 -4.73
C SER A 132 9.02 14.68 -3.42
N VAL A 133 7.84 14.25 -2.97
CA VAL A 133 7.66 13.55 -1.71
C VAL A 133 8.04 12.08 -1.86
N ASP A 134 8.92 11.60 -0.98
CA ASP A 134 9.36 10.20 -0.94
C ASP A 134 9.83 9.66 -2.31
N ASN A 135 10.36 10.55 -3.15
CA ASN A 135 10.81 10.25 -4.51
C ASN A 135 9.71 9.59 -5.38
N GLY A 136 8.47 10.08 -5.24
CA GLY A 136 7.30 9.63 -5.97
C GLY A 136 6.69 8.32 -5.47
N LYS A 137 7.06 7.87 -4.26
CA LYS A 137 6.53 6.65 -3.61
C LYS A 137 5.32 6.91 -2.70
N ARG A 138 4.81 8.15 -2.73
CA ARG A 138 3.61 8.61 -2.03
C ARG A 138 2.99 9.78 -2.82
N LEU A 139 1.84 9.55 -3.45
CA LEU A 139 1.17 10.54 -4.30
C LEU A 139 -0.29 10.76 -3.85
N TYR A 140 -1.18 11.07 -4.79
CA TYR A 140 -2.52 11.58 -4.52
C TYR A 140 -3.52 10.50 -4.08
N GLN A 141 -3.26 9.23 -4.42
CA GLN A 141 -4.16 8.11 -4.12
C GLN A 141 -3.44 6.94 -3.45
N SER A 142 -4.18 6.21 -2.63
CA SER A 142 -3.71 5.03 -1.89
C SER A 142 -4.55 3.81 -2.25
N HIS A 143 -3.92 2.79 -2.82
CA HIS A 143 -4.56 1.53 -3.19
C HIS A 143 -3.89 0.38 -2.42
N PRO A 144 -4.44 -0.08 -1.28
CA PRO A 144 -3.88 -1.14 -0.44
C PRO A 144 -4.11 -2.55 -1.05
N TRP A 145 -3.69 -2.71 -2.31
CA TRP A 145 -3.93 -3.88 -3.14
C TRP A 145 -2.66 -4.33 -3.86
N VAL A 146 -2.44 -5.65 -3.89
CA VAL A 146 -1.39 -6.30 -4.70
C VAL A 146 -1.99 -7.44 -5.49
N MET A 147 -1.61 -7.56 -6.76
CA MET A 147 -1.87 -8.71 -7.61
C MET A 147 -0.57 -9.50 -7.80
N GLY A 148 -0.63 -10.82 -7.64
CA GLY A 148 0.46 -11.74 -7.94
C GLY A 148 0.12 -12.63 -9.14
N VAL A 149 1.08 -12.76 -10.06
CA VAL A 149 0.99 -13.66 -11.22
C VAL A 149 2.05 -14.73 -11.06
N ARG A 150 1.62 -15.99 -10.91
CA ARG A 150 2.50 -17.14 -10.71
C ARG A 150 3.17 -17.54 -12.04
N PRO A 151 4.25 -18.32 -12.01
CA PRO A 151 4.94 -18.77 -13.24
C PRO A 151 4.06 -19.54 -14.22
N ASP A 152 3.02 -20.22 -13.74
CA ASP A 152 2.06 -20.97 -14.55
C ASP A 152 0.93 -20.10 -15.14
N GLY A 153 0.92 -18.80 -14.86
CA GLY A 153 -0.09 -17.84 -15.31
C GLY A 153 -1.31 -17.74 -14.40
N THR A 154 -1.52 -18.68 -13.47
CA THR A 154 -2.54 -18.52 -12.43
C THR A 154 -2.20 -17.32 -11.55
N SER A 155 -3.20 -16.69 -10.97
CA SER A 155 -3.01 -15.41 -10.32
C SER A 155 -3.83 -15.27 -9.06
N PHE A 156 -3.34 -14.41 -8.18
CA PHE A 156 -4.05 -14.03 -6.98
C PHE A 156 -4.00 -12.53 -6.78
N GLY A 157 -4.77 -12.04 -5.82
CA GLY A 157 -4.53 -10.72 -5.29
C GLY A 157 -5.02 -10.58 -3.86
N ILE A 158 -4.47 -9.60 -3.16
CA ILE A 158 -4.70 -9.35 -1.75
C ILE A 158 -5.07 -7.89 -1.54
N LEU A 159 -6.22 -7.69 -0.88
CA LEU A 159 -6.73 -6.38 -0.46
C LEU A 159 -6.61 -6.27 1.05
N PHE A 160 -5.89 -5.26 1.53
CA PHE A 160 -5.87 -4.89 2.95
C PHE A 160 -6.94 -3.82 3.18
N ASP A 161 -8.06 -4.18 3.80
CA ASP A 161 -9.21 -3.28 3.93
C ASP A 161 -9.06 -2.36 5.14
N THR A 162 -8.28 -1.30 4.95
CA THR A 162 -8.03 -0.26 5.96
C THR A 162 -7.79 1.10 5.30
N PRO A 163 -8.37 2.19 5.86
CA PRO A 163 -8.09 3.55 5.42
C PRO A 163 -6.87 4.17 6.11
N TYR A 164 -6.28 3.48 7.10
CA TYR A 164 -5.17 4.04 7.85
C TYR A 164 -3.92 4.20 6.99
N LYS A 165 -3.10 5.19 7.36
CA LYS A 165 -1.76 5.36 6.81
C LYS A 165 -0.99 4.05 6.92
N ALA A 166 -0.36 3.65 5.81
CA ALA A 166 0.31 2.36 5.74
C ALA A 166 1.57 2.41 4.87
N LYS A 167 2.37 1.36 5.00
CA LYS A 167 3.52 1.04 4.17
C LYS A 167 3.29 -0.34 3.58
N LEU A 168 3.44 -0.44 2.26
CA LEU A 168 3.36 -1.70 1.53
C LEU A 168 4.74 -2.02 0.97
N THR A 169 5.26 -3.20 1.31
CA THR A 169 6.58 -3.68 0.86
C THR A 169 6.45 -5.06 0.25
N THR A 170 6.92 -5.21 -0.97
CA THR A 170 6.82 -6.45 -1.75
C THR A 170 8.22 -6.96 -2.05
N THR A 171 8.46 -8.25 -1.81
CA THR A 171 9.71 -8.96 -2.14
C THR A 171 9.39 -10.16 -3.04
N ASP A 172 10.39 -10.94 -3.42
CA ASP A 172 10.19 -12.18 -4.18
C ASP A 172 9.53 -13.30 -3.36
N GLU A 173 9.45 -13.12 -2.03
CA GLU A 173 8.99 -14.12 -1.08
C GLU A 173 7.75 -13.67 -0.32
N ARG A 174 7.51 -12.35 -0.18
CA ARG A 174 6.44 -11.81 0.67
C ARG A 174 5.82 -10.52 0.17
N ILE A 175 4.54 -10.36 0.49
CA ILE A 175 3.85 -9.08 0.52
C ILE A 175 3.70 -8.69 1.98
N ASN A 176 4.27 -7.57 2.41
CA ASN A 176 4.17 -7.05 3.78
C ASN A 176 3.39 -5.74 3.78
N PHE A 177 2.46 -5.61 4.71
CA PHE A 177 1.62 -4.44 4.91
C PHE A 177 1.68 -4.01 6.37
N GLU A 178 2.17 -2.81 6.63
CA GLU A 178 2.32 -2.25 7.97
C GLU A 178 1.46 -0.99 8.06
N THR A 179 0.56 -0.87 9.05
CA THR A 179 -0.28 0.31 9.20
C THR A 179 -0.05 1.00 10.54
N GLU A 180 -0.24 2.32 10.57
CA GLU A 180 -0.27 3.11 11.80
C GLU A 180 -1.58 2.90 12.59
N GLY A 181 -2.53 2.14 12.05
CA GLY A 181 -3.85 1.90 12.64
C GLY A 181 -4.06 0.56 13.34
N GLU A 182 -5.34 0.30 13.62
CA GLU A 182 -5.85 -0.90 14.29
C GLU A 182 -5.95 -2.12 13.37
N LEU A 183 -6.37 -3.26 13.94
CA LEU A 183 -6.59 -4.51 13.18
C LEU A 183 -7.61 -4.29 12.06
N PHE A 184 -7.33 -4.91 10.91
CA PHE A 184 -8.13 -4.81 9.69
C PHE A 184 -8.39 -6.19 9.10
N ARG A 185 -9.40 -6.31 8.24
CA ARG A 185 -9.69 -7.53 7.51
C ARG A 185 -8.95 -7.57 6.17
N ILE A 186 -8.77 -8.77 5.66
CA ILE A 186 -8.07 -9.01 4.40
C ILE A 186 -8.97 -9.81 3.47
N PHE A 187 -8.95 -9.46 2.18
CA PHE A 187 -9.54 -10.29 1.14
C PHE A 187 -8.42 -10.86 0.26
N VAL A 188 -8.51 -12.15 -0.03
CA VAL A 188 -7.62 -12.82 -0.99
C VAL A 188 -8.46 -13.38 -2.11
N ILE A 189 -8.07 -13.08 -3.34
CA ILE A 189 -8.68 -13.56 -4.57
C ILE A 189 -7.67 -14.53 -5.19
N ASP A 190 -8.07 -15.75 -5.54
CA ASP A 190 -7.20 -16.74 -6.20
C ASP A 190 -7.97 -17.35 -7.38
N ARG A 191 -7.51 -17.07 -8.61
CA ARG A 191 -8.21 -17.42 -9.85
C ARG A 191 -7.24 -17.79 -10.97
N GLU A 192 -7.78 -18.35 -12.04
CA GLU A 192 -7.01 -18.92 -13.16
C GLU A 192 -6.17 -17.90 -13.96
N SER A 193 -6.42 -16.58 -13.83
CA SER A 193 -5.73 -15.57 -14.62
C SER A 193 -5.72 -14.19 -13.97
N PRO A 194 -4.79 -13.29 -14.34
CA PRO A 194 -4.76 -11.90 -13.85
C PRO A 194 -6.08 -11.15 -14.13
N GLN A 195 -6.67 -11.39 -15.30
CA GLN A 195 -7.95 -10.79 -15.71
C GLN A 195 -9.09 -11.24 -14.80
N ALA A 196 -9.12 -12.53 -14.45
CA ALA A 196 -10.11 -13.07 -13.53
C ALA A 196 -9.96 -12.48 -12.11
N VAL A 197 -8.72 -12.26 -11.66
CA VAL A 197 -8.43 -11.59 -10.38
C VAL A 197 -8.92 -10.14 -10.38
N ILE A 198 -8.69 -9.36 -11.44
CA ILE A 198 -9.19 -7.99 -11.54
C ILE A 198 -10.73 -7.94 -11.57
N LYS A 199 -11.39 -8.89 -12.24
CA LYS A 199 -12.85 -9.03 -12.16
C LYS A 199 -13.31 -9.31 -10.73
N GLY A 200 -12.60 -10.18 -10.00
CA GLY A 200 -12.88 -10.46 -8.59
C GLY A 200 -12.71 -9.24 -7.70
N LEU A 201 -11.69 -8.41 -7.97
CA LEU A 201 -11.52 -7.15 -7.27
C LEU A 201 -12.71 -6.21 -7.54
N ALA A 202 -13.14 -6.09 -8.79
CA ALA A 202 -14.32 -5.30 -9.16
C ALA A 202 -15.64 -5.85 -8.57
N GLU A 203 -15.74 -7.17 -8.34
CA GLU A 203 -16.87 -7.75 -7.60
C GLU A 203 -16.93 -7.20 -6.18
N LEU A 204 -15.78 -6.97 -5.52
CA LEU A 204 -15.65 -6.39 -4.18
C LEU A 204 -15.83 -4.86 -4.17
N ILE A 205 -15.10 -4.14 -5.02
CA ILE A 205 -14.97 -2.67 -4.94
C ILE A 205 -15.90 -1.91 -5.90
N GLY A 206 -16.59 -2.64 -6.77
CA GLY A 206 -17.43 -2.05 -7.83
C GLY A 206 -16.65 -1.74 -9.11
N THR A 207 -17.38 -1.22 -10.09
CA THR A 207 -16.85 -0.80 -11.40
C THR A 207 -17.02 0.70 -11.58
N MET A 208 -16.16 1.31 -12.40
CA MET A 208 -16.39 2.69 -12.83
C MET A 208 -17.75 2.84 -13.52
N PRO A 209 -18.46 3.96 -13.33
CA PRO A 209 -19.62 4.27 -14.15
C PRO A 209 -19.21 4.44 -15.61
N MET A 210 -20.14 4.18 -16.53
CA MET A 210 -19.89 4.37 -17.95
C MET A 210 -19.69 5.86 -18.25
N VAL A 211 -18.59 6.17 -18.92
CA VAL A 211 -18.26 7.55 -19.34
C VAL A 211 -18.97 7.89 -20.66
N PRO A 212 -19.33 9.16 -20.88
CA PRO A 212 -19.85 9.59 -22.17
C PRO A 212 -18.79 9.44 -23.26
N ARG A 213 -19.22 9.19 -24.51
CA ARG A 213 -18.30 8.90 -25.62
C ARG A 213 -17.24 9.99 -25.86
N TRP A 214 -17.60 11.26 -25.68
CA TRP A 214 -16.68 12.39 -25.85
C TRP A 214 -15.51 12.37 -24.86
N ALA A 215 -15.64 11.70 -23.71
CA ALA A 215 -14.55 11.58 -22.73
C ALA A 215 -13.39 10.72 -23.22
N LEU A 216 -13.61 9.87 -24.23
CA LEU A 216 -12.58 9.07 -24.89
C LEU A 216 -11.81 9.85 -25.97
N GLY A 217 -12.32 11.02 -26.36
CA GLY A 217 -11.68 11.90 -27.33
C GLY A 217 -10.46 12.61 -26.76
N TYR A 218 -9.67 13.24 -27.64
CA TYR A 218 -8.53 14.05 -27.19
C TYR A 218 -9.03 15.27 -26.41
N GLN A 219 -8.36 15.56 -25.30
CA GLN A 219 -8.71 16.64 -24.40
C GLN A 219 -7.53 17.61 -24.28
N GLN A 220 -7.80 18.91 -24.40
CA GLN A 220 -6.81 19.97 -24.27
C GLN A 220 -7.02 20.71 -22.95
N CYS A 221 -5.94 20.87 -22.18
CA CYS A 221 -5.91 21.73 -21.00
C CYS A 221 -4.62 22.55 -20.98
N ARG A 222 -4.66 23.69 -20.32
CA ARG A 222 -3.49 24.49 -19.96
C ARG A 222 -3.82 25.17 -18.63
N PHE A 223 -2.84 25.27 -17.74
CA PHE A 223 -2.96 26.21 -16.64
C PHE A 223 -3.04 27.62 -17.23
N SER A 224 -4.27 28.14 -17.20
CA SER A 224 -4.72 29.44 -17.67
C SER A 224 -5.01 29.57 -19.16
N TYR A 225 -6.20 30.11 -19.46
CA TYR A 225 -6.56 30.73 -20.73
C TYR A 225 -7.20 32.09 -20.45
N THR A 226 -6.43 33.16 -20.61
CA THR A 226 -6.92 34.53 -20.37
C THR A 226 -6.58 35.42 -21.56
N PRO A 227 -7.54 36.20 -22.09
CA PRO A 227 -8.97 36.22 -21.76
C PRO A 227 -9.77 35.07 -22.43
N ALA A 228 -11.09 35.01 -22.24
CA ALA A 228 -11.95 33.97 -22.82
C ALA A 228 -11.80 33.76 -24.33
N SER A 229 -11.47 34.81 -25.11
CA SER A 229 -11.20 34.69 -26.54
C SER A 229 -10.04 33.76 -26.86
N ARG A 230 -9.09 33.58 -25.94
CA ARG A 230 -7.98 32.63 -26.11
C ARG A 230 -8.45 31.18 -26.15
N VAL A 231 -9.49 30.82 -25.39
CA VAL A 231 -10.08 29.47 -25.42
C VAL A 231 -10.68 29.18 -26.79
N ILE A 232 -11.43 30.15 -27.35
CA ILE A 232 -12.05 30.05 -28.67
C ILE A 232 -10.99 29.94 -29.76
N GLU A 233 -9.96 30.78 -29.71
CA GLU A 233 -8.85 30.73 -30.67
C GLU A 233 -8.17 29.35 -30.70
N VAL A 234 -7.96 28.73 -29.52
CA VAL A 234 -7.42 27.37 -29.42
C VAL A 234 -8.38 26.36 -30.05
N ALA A 235 -9.68 26.44 -29.76
CA ALA A 235 -10.69 25.56 -30.34
C ALA A 235 -10.71 25.64 -31.87
N ASP A 236 -10.78 26.86 -32.41
CA ASP A 236 -10.79 27.11 -33.86
C ASP A 236 -9.49 26.62 -34.50
N THR A 237 -8.35 26.81 -33.84
CA THR A 237 -7.06 26.33 -34.32
C THR A 237 -7.04 24.80 -34.46
N PHE A 238 -7.58 24.04 -33.51
CA PHE A 238 -7.72 22.58 -33.64
C PHE A 238 -8.54 22.21 -34.88
N ARG A 239 -9.66 22.92 -35.12
CA ARG A 239 -10.55 22.69 -36.27
C ARG A 239 -9.86 23.04 -37.60
N ILE A 240 -9.23 24.21 -37.69
CA ILE A 240 -8.50 24.67 -38.87
C ILE A 240 -7.35 23.72 -39.20
N LYS A 241 -6.60 23.26 -38.19
CA LYS A 241 -5.51 22.30 -38.34
C LYS A 241 -5.98 20.85 -38.53
N ARG A 242 -7.29 20.59 -38.46
CA ARG A 242 -7.90 19.25 -38.55
C ARG A 242 -7.32 18.25 -37.54
N ILE A 243 -7.01 18.73 -36.33
CA ILE A 243 -6.59 17.88 -35.22
C ILE A 243 -7.84 17.60 -34.36
N PRO A 244 -8.23 16.32 -34.15
CA PRO A 244 -9.36 15.98 -33.30
C PRO A 244 -9.19 16.51 -31.87
N CYS A 245 -10.24 17.12 -31.33
CA CYS A 245 -10.30 17.62 -29.95
C CYS A 245 -11.77 17.71 -29.53
N ASP A 246 -12.15 16.94 -28.52
CA ASP A 246 -13.52 16.79 -28.03
C ASP A 246 -13.78 17.64 -26.79
N VAL A 247 -12.75 17.94 -26.00
CA VAL A 247 -12.86 18.69 -24.74
C VAL A 247 -11.75 19.73 -24.63
N ILE A 248 -12.12 20.95 -24.25
CA ILE A 248 -11.18 21.97 -23.76
C ILE A 248 -11.52 22.25 -22.30
N TRP A 249 -10.55 22.04 -21.44
CA TRP A 249 -10.65 22.33 -20.01
C TRP A 249 -10.32 23.80 -19.75
N MET A 250 -11.14 24.44 -18.92
CA MET A 250 -10.82 25.74 -18.32
C MET A 250 -10.29 25.45 -16.93
N ASP A 251 -8.98 25.69 -16.73
CA ASP A 251 -8.36 25.63 -15.40
C ASP A 251 -8.83 26.81 -14.53
N ILE A 252 -8.35 26.90 -13.29
CA ILE A 252 -8.91 27.76 -12.23
C ILE A 252 -9.19 29.22 -12.65
N ASP A 253 -8.38 29.84 -13.52
CA ASP A 253 -8.46 31.27 -13.87
C ASP A 253 -9.79 31.76 -14.48
N TYR A 254 -10.75 30.88 -14.78
CA TYR A 254 -12.08 31.32 -15.18
C TYR A 254 -12.93 31.83 -14.00
N MET A 255 -12.58 31.50 -12.74
CA MET A 255 -13.36 31.95 -11.58
C MET A 255 -12.94 33.36 -11.13
N ASP A 256 -13.84 34.02 -10.39
CA ASP A 256 -13.53 35.27 -9.69
C ASP A 256 -13.01 34.95 -8.28
N GLY A 257 -11.82 35.42 -7.96
CA GLY A 257 -11.18 35.21 -6.66
C GLY A 257 -10.39 33.90 -6.52
N TYR A 258 -10.39 33.00 -7.51
CA TYR A 258 -9.47 31.85 -7.69
C TYR A 258 -9.40 31.39 -9.15
#